data_AF-A0A4Y3TWS6-F1
#
_entry.id   AF-A0A4Y3TWS6-F1
#
_cell.length_a   1.000
_cell.length_b   1.000
_cell.length_c   1.000
_cell.angle_alpha   90.00
_cell.angle_beta   90.00
_cell.angle_gamma   90.00
#
_symmetry.space_group_name_H-M   'P 1'
#
loop_
_entity.id
_entity.type
_entity.pdbx_description
1 polymer ?
#
loop_
_entity_poly.entity_id
_entity_poly.type
_entity_poly.pdbx_seq_one_letter_code
_entity_poly.pdbx_strand_id
1 'polypeptide(L)'
;MHKQIAVTPLWKGGASTMPADVLARGQQAALVSVSIASCDRVWSARERLADELVRVCYGSDLPEHNRSALACMMRGVVEEAVPGLPTQHVQRNAPPPPLGDGEWYRHWFAVSRREGGA
;
A
#
# COMPACT_ATOMS: atom_id res chain seq x y z
N MET A 1 13.69 3.94 13.78
CA MET A 1 12.75 4.93 13.21
C MET A 1 11.57 4.30 12.48
N HIS A 2 11.75 3.28 11.63
CA HIS A 2 10.63 2.61 10.92
C HIS A 2 9.71 1.74 11.78
N LYS A 3 10.14 1.33 12.98
CA LYS A 3 9.33 0.58 13.96
C LYS A 3 8.05 1.32 14.43
N GLN A 4 7.91 2.58 14.03
CA GLN A 4 6.75 3.43 14.34
C GLN A 4 5.76 3.54 13.18
N ILE A 5 6.00 2.95 12.01
CA ILE A 5 5.04 3.03 10.91
C ILE A 5 4.16 1.79 10.95
N ALA A 6 2.85 2.00 11.08
CA ALA A 6 1.85 0.94 10.99
C ALA A 6 1.11 1.07 9.67
N VAL A 7 1.02 -0.02 8.92
CA VAL A 7 0.33 -0.09 7.63
C VAL A 7 -0.75 -1.14 7.75
N THR A 8 -2.00 -0.72 7.62
CA THR A 8 -3.16 -1.60 7.79
C THR A 8 -3.92 -1.70 6.47
N PRO A 9 -4.10 -2.90 5.90
CA PRO A 9 -4.98 -3.11 4.76
C PRO A 9 -6.39 -2.64 5.08
N LEU A 10 -6.95 -1.78 4.23
CA LEU A 10 -8.21 -1.10 4.52
C LEU A 10 -9.33 -1.49 3.54
N TRP A 11 -9.04 -1.49 2.24
CA TRP A 11 -10.04 -1.77 1.20
C TRP A 11 -9.41 -2.30 -0.08
N LYS A 12 -10.19 -3.05 -0.86
CA LYS A 12 -9.82 -3.46 -2.22
C LYS A 12 -10.96 -3.08 -3.15
N GLY A 13 -10.66 -2.27 -4.17
CA GLY A 13 -11.66 -1.77 -5.12
C GLY A 13 -11.46 -0.29 -5.46
N GLY A 14 -12.38 0.25 -6.26
CA GLY A 14 -12.38 1.67 -6.62
C GLY A 14 -12.61 2.59 -5.42
N ALA A 15 -12.08 3.81 -5.47
CA ALA A 15 -12.37 4.85 -4.47
C ALA A 15 -13.87 5.17 -4.43
N SER A 16 -14.52 5.19 -5.60
CA SER A 16 -15.94 5.50 -5.76
C SER A 16 -16.87 4.46 -5.11
N THR A 17 -16.39 3.25 -4.86
CA THR A 17 -17.16 2.17 -4.22
C THR A 17 -16.70 1.89 -2.78
N MET A 18 -15.78 2.69 -2.25
CA MET A 18 -15.30 2.55 -0.88
C MET A 18 -16.43 2.87 0.11
N PRO A 19 -16.76 1.96 1.05
CA PRO A 19 -17.77 2.22 2.07
C PRO A 19 -17.44 3.45 2.93
N ALA A 20 -18.46 4.18 3.38
CA ALA A 20 -18.28 5.43 4.12
C ALA A 20 -17.54 5.25 5.47
N ASP A 21 -17.76 4.12 6.15
CA ASP A 21 -17.07 3.75 7.38
C ASP A 21 -15.57 3.47 7.14
N VAL A 22 -15.25 2.83 6.01
CA VAL A 22 -13.88 2.60 5.56
C VAL A 22 -13.19 3.92 5.24
N LEU A 23 -13.87 4.83 4.54
CA LEU A 23 -13.36 6.16 4.23
C LEU A 23 -13.13 6.98 5.52
N ALA A 24 -14.06 6.95 6.47
CA ALA A 24 -13.94 7.65 7.75
C ALA A 24 -12.75 7.13 8.59
N ARG A 25 -12.52 5.81 8.61
CA ARG A 25 -11.30 5.22 9.21
C ARG A 25 -10.04 5.68 8.48
N GLY A 26 -10.11 5.79 7.16
CA GLY A 26 -9.04 6.33 6.33
C GLY A 26 -8.69 7.79 6.64
N GLN A 27 -9.68 8.63 6.98
CA GLN A 27 -9.47 10.04 7.32
C GLN A 27 -8.73 10.26 8.65
N GLN A 28 -8.69 9.24 9.52
CA GLN A 28 -7.92 9.26 10.77
C GLN A 28 -6.44 8.92 10.57
N ALA A 29 -6.03 8.59 9.34
CA ALA A 29 -4.68 8.18 8.96
C ALA A 29 -4.28 8.76 7.59
N ALA A 30 -3.02 8.56 7.18
CA ALA A 30 -2.65 8.82 5.80
C ALA A 30 -3.14 7.65 4.93
N LEU A 31 -3.97 7.94 3.94
CA LEU A 31 -4.52 6.93 3.04
C LEU A 31 -3.63 6.76 1.80
N VAL A 32 -3.18 5.52 1.56
CA VAL A 32 -2.34 5.14 0.42
C VAL A 32 -3.08 4.15 -0.46
N SER A 33 -2.97 4.28 -1.79
CA SER A 33 -3.50 3.31 -2.74
C SER A 33 -2.40 2.77 -3.64
N VAL A 34 -2.36 1.46 -3.83
CA VAL A 34 -1.48 0.80 -4.80
C VAL A 34 -2.32 0.21 -5.91
N SER A 35 -1.95 0.52 -7.15
CA SER A 35 -2.53 -0.08 -8.35
C SER A 35 -1.91 -1.46 -8.59
N ILE A 36 -2.77 -2.43 -8.91
CA ILE A 36 -2.46 -3.85 -9.05
C ILE A 36 -2.98 -4.32 -10.41
N ALA A 37 -2.08 -4.68 -11.31
CA ALA A 37 -2.39 -5.32 -12.57
C ALA A 37 -2.73 -6.81 -12.38
N SER A 38 -3.40 -7.40 -13.37
CA SER A 38 -3.81 -8.81 -13.36
C SER A 38 -2.64 -9.80 -13.27
N CYS A 39 -1.48 -9.45 -13.81
CA CYS A 39 -0.26 -10.26 -13.79
C CYS A 39 0.64 -10.01 -12.56
N ASP A 40 0.25 -9.09 -11.67
CA ASP A 40 1.12 -8.71 -10.57
C ASP A 40 1.33 -9.85 -9.58
N ARG A 41 2.60 -9.97 -9.20
CA ARG A 41 3.00 -10.81 -8.09
C ARG A 41 2.96 -10.03 -6.80
N VAL A 42 2.90 -10.76 -5.69
CA VAL A 42 3.00 -10.19 -4.33
C VAL A 42 4.24 -9.30 -4.21
N TRP A 43 5.36 -9.70 -4.84
CA TRP A 43 6.57 -8.87 -4.91
C TRP A 43 6.31 -7.47 -5.48
N SER A 44 5.71 -7.37 -6.66
CA SER A 44 5.43 -6.10 -7.34
C SER A 44 4.50 -5.20 -6.53
N ALA A 45 3.49 -5.80 -5.86
CA ALA A 45 2.60 -5.07 -4.98
C ALA A 45 3.35 -4.49 -3.75
N ARG A 46 4.30 -5.25 -3.19
CA ARG A 46 5.12 -4.81 -2.05
C ARG A 46 6.10 -3.70 -2.44
N GLU A 47 6.73 -3.80 -3.61
CA GLU A 47 7.63 -2.73 -4.12
C GLU A 47 6.87 -1.41 -4.26
N ARG A 48 5.72 -1.43 -4.94
CA ARG A 48 4.91 -0.21 -5.09
C ARG A 48 4.40 0.33 -3.76
N LEU A 49 4.01 -0.56 -2.83
CA LEU A 49 3.62 -0.12 -1.49
C LEU A 49 4.80 0.52 -0.74
N ALA A 50 6.00 -0.06 -0.83
CA ALA A 50 7.19 0.49 -0.18
C ALA A 50 7.53 1.88 -0.72
N ASP A 51 7.49 2.08 -2.05
CA ASP A 51 7.72 3.38 -2.67
C ASP A 51 6.69 4.42 -2.20
N GLU A 52 5.42 4.05 -2.16
CA GLU A 52 4.36 4.94 -1.66
C GLU A 52 4.53 5.28 -0.17
N LEU A 53 4.97 4.33 0.66
CA LEU A 53 5.27 4.60 2.07
C LEU A 53 6.44 5.56 2.22
N VAL A 54 7.50 5.42 1.41
CA VAL A 54 8.61 6.38 1.42
C VAL A 54 8.11 7.77 1.02
N ARG A 55 7.34 7.86 -0.07
CA ARG A 55 6.76 9.12 -0.54
C ARG A 55 5.92 9.82 0.53
N VAL A 56 5.05 9.07 1.22
CA VAL A 56 4.15 9.63 2.25
C VAL A 56 4.87 9.96 3.55
N CYS A 57 5.81 9.12 3.99
CA CYS A 57 6.46 9.32 5.28
C CYS A 57 7.68 10.27 5.25
N TYR A 58 8.33 10.42 4.09
CA TYR A 58 9.59 11.16 3.96
C TYR A 58 9.58 12.21 2.84
N GLY A 59 8.50 12.31 2.05
CA GLY A 59 8.35 13.28 0.96
C GLY A 59 8.78 12.74 -0.41
N SER A 60 8.35 13.43 -1.46
CA SER A 60 8.65 13.08 -2.86
C SER A 60 10.07 13.44 -3.30
N ASP A 61 10.68 14.44 -2.65
CA ASP A 61 11.87 15.15 -3.18
C ASP A 61 13.19 14.48 -2.77
N LEU A 62 13.14 13.20 -2.39
CA LEU A 62 14.31 12.44 -2.00
C LEU A 62 15.13 11.99 -3.20
N PRO A 63 16.48 12.03 -3.11
CA PRO A 63 17.35 11.37 -4.07
C PRO A 63 17.03 9.87 -4.19
N GLU A 64 17.16 9.31 -5.39
CA GLU A 64 16.78 7.93 -5.69
C GLU A 64 17.49 6.89 -4.80
N HIS A 65 18.80 7.04 -4.56
CA HIS A 65 19.56 6.12 -3.71
C HIS A 65 19.03 6.06 -2.27
N ASN A 66 18.57 7.20 -1.73
CA ASN A 66 17.95 7.27 -0.42
C ASN A 66 16.56 6.63 -0.42
N ARG A 67 15.80 6.82 -1.50
CA ARG A 67 14.48 6.20 -1.69
C ARG A 67 14.60 4.68 -1.66
N SER A 68 15.51 4.09 -2.43
CA SER A 68 15.71 2.64 -2.47
C SER A 68 16.15 2.06 -1.12
N ALA A 69 17.05 2.76 -0.41
CA ALA A 69 17.47 2.35 0.93
C ALA A 69 16.31 2.39 1.94
N LEU A 70 15.49 3.43 1.91
CA LEU A 70 14.30 3.56 2.75
C LEU A 70 13.24 2.50 2.41
N ALA A 71 12.99 2.25 1.13
CA ALA A 71 12.06 1.22 0.68
C ALA A 71 12.48 -0.18 1.16
N CYS A 72 13.79 -0.49 1.12
CA CYS A 72 14.34 -1.72 1.68
C CYS A 72 14.06 -1.85 3.19
N MET A 73 14.17 -0.76 3.95
CA MET A 73 13.85 -0.76 5.39
C MET A 73 12.36 -0.94 5.69
N MET A 74 11.46 -0.65 4.74
CA MET A 74 10.01 -0.90 4.87
C MET A 74 9.61 -2.35 4.63
N ARG A 75 10.55 -3.22 4.22
CA ARG A 75 10.25 -4.59 3.79
C ARG A 75 9.37 -5.38 4.76
N GLY A 76 9.70 -5.39 6.06
CA GLY A 76 8.90 -6.12 7.05
C GLY A 76 7.46 -5.60 7.15
N VAL A 77 7.28 -4.27 7.08
CA VAL A 77 5.95 -3.63 7.15
C VAL A 77 5.10 -3.97 5.93
N VAL A 78 5.68 -3.97 4.72
CA VAL A 78 4.94 -4.31 3.50
C VAL A 78 4.68 -5.81 3.36
N GLU A 79 5.53 -6.67 3.93
CA GLU A 79 5.30 -8.12 3.99
C GLU A 79 4.10 -8.47 4.87
N GLU A 80 3.94 -7.79 6.01
CA GLU A 80 2.76 -7.93 6.88
C GLU A 80 1.49 -7.38 6.21
N ALA A 81 1.58 -6.21 5.57
CA ALA A 81 0.43 -5.57 4.91
C ALA A 81 -0.03 -6.31 3.64
N VAL A 82 0.90 -6.95 2.92
CA VAL A 82 0.62 -7.73 1.71
C VAL A 82 1.14 -9.16 1.91
N PRO A 83 0.37 -10.04 2.57
CA PRO A 83 0.83 -11.39 2.90
C PRO A 83 0.92 -12.28 1.65
N GLY A 84 1.75 -13.33 1.73
CA GLY A 84 1.94 -14.32 0.67
C GLY A 84 3.39 -14.48 0.22
N LEU A 85 3.65 -15.46 -0.66
CA LEU A 85 4.97 -15.68 -1.23
C LEU A 85 5.24 -14.67 -2.36
N PRO A 86 6.47 -14.16 -2.54
CA PRO A 86 6.79 -13.15 -3.56
C PRO A 86 6.38 -13.54 -4.99
N THR A 87 6.40 -14.83 -5.31
CA THR A 87 6.07 -15.38 -6.63
C THR A 87 4.59 -15.67 -6.83
N GLN A 88 3.75 -15.57 -5.80
CA GLN A 88 2.30 -15.77 -5.93
C GLN A 88 1.66 -14.54 -6.60
N HIS A 89 0.56 -14.77 -7.32
CA HIS A 89 -0.28 -13.66 -7.77
C HIS A 89 -0.91 -12.99 -6.55
N VAL A 90 -0.91 -11.66 -6.55
CA VAL A 90 -1.54 -10.93 -5.45
C VAL A 90 -3.07 -11.11 -5.52
N GLN A 91 -3.70 -11.30 -4.35
CA GLN A 91 -5.14 -11.56 -4.30
C GLN A 91 -5.98 -10.33 -4.68
N ARG A 92 -6.69 -10.46 -5.80
CA ARG A 92 -7.65 -9.51 -6.35
C ARG A 92 -9.04 -9.74 -5.74
N ASN A 93 -9.26 -9.38 -4.48
CA ASN A 93 -10.58 -9.60 -3.83
C ASN A 93 -11.62 -8.51 -4.18
N ALA A 94 -11.38 -7.72 -5.23
CA ALA A 94 -12.35 -6.77 -5.76
C ALA A 94 -12.80 -7.25 -7.14
N PRO A 95 -14.08 -7.06 -7.51
CA PRO A 95 -14.53 -7.36 -8.86
C PRO A 95 -13.74 -6.52 -9.88
N PRO A 96 -13.40 -7.06 -11.07
CA PRO A 96 -12.77 -6.29 -12.13
C PRO A 96 -13.59 -5.04 -12.44
N PRO A 97 -12.94 -3.89 -12.72
CA PRO A 97 -13.68 -2.72 -13.16
C PRO A 97 -14.47 -3.05 -14.44
N PRO A 98 -15.69 -2.53 -14.60
CA PRO A 98 -16.45 -2.71 -15.82
C PRO A 98 -15.79 -1.85 -16.90
N LEU A 99 -14.93 -2.48 -17.74
CA LEU A 99 -14.51 -2.13 -19.10
C LEU A 99 -13.02 -2.46 -19.31
N GLY A 100 -12.74 -3.05 -20.49
CA GLY A 100 -11.53 -3.79 -20.87
C GLY A 100 -10.24 -2.99 -21.05
N ASP A 101 -10.06 -1.90 -20.34
CA ASP A 101 -8.77 -1.21 -20.25
C ASP A 101 -7.97 -1.80 -19.10
N GLY A 102 -7.24 -2.88 -19.38
CA GLY A 102 -6.25 -3.53 -18.52
C GLY A 102 -6.53 -3.44 -17.03
N GLU A 103 -7.22 -4.43 -16.46
CA GLU A 103 -7.76 -4.45 -15.09
C GLU A 103 -6.75 -4.05 -13.99
N TRP A 104 -6.62 -2.74 -13.73
CA TRP A 104 -5.90 -2.23 -12.57
C TRP A 104 -6.86 -2.21 -11.38
N TYR A 105 -6.66 -3.15 -10.45
CA TYR A 105 -7.32 -3.18 -9.16
C TYR A 105 -6.61 -2.21 -8.21
N ARG A 106 -7.32 -1.61 -7.25
CA ARG A 106 -6.66 -0.81 -6.21
C ARG A 106 -6.74 -1.48 -4.85
N HIS A 107 -5.59 -1.56 -4.18
CA HIS A 107 -5.51 -1.91 -2.76
C HIS A 107 -5.24 -0.64 -1.96
N TRP A 108 -6.06 -0.40 -0.95
CA TRP A 108 -5.99 0.76 -0.08
C TRP A 108 -5.46 0.36 1.28
N PHE A 109 -4.56 1.19 1.81
CA PHE A 109 -3.90 1.00 3.09
C PHE A 109 -4.02 2.28 3.92
N ALA A 110 -4.30 2.12 5.20
CA ALA A 110 -4.18 3.18 6.18
C ALA A 110 -2.76 3.16 6.76
N VAL A 111 -2.09 4.31 6.74
CA VAL A 111 -0.73 4.48 7.23
C VAL A 111 -0.76 5.43 8.41
N SER A 112 -0.33 4.96 9.56
CA SER A 112 -0.22 5.78 10.77
C SER A 112 1.19 5.72 11.33
N ARG A 113 1.61 6.84 11.91
CA ARG A 113 2.84 6.89 12.72
C ARG A 113 2.42 6.61 14.15
N ARG A 114 2.82 5.46 14.70
CA ARG A 114 2.79 5.19 16.14
C ARG A 114 3.69 6.21 16.80
N GLU A 115 3.10 7.13 17.55
CA GLU A 115 3.85 7.95 18.49
C GLU A 115 4.61 6.98 19.41
N GLY A 116 5.92 7.17 19.53
CA GLY A 116 6.71 6.37 20.46
C GLY A 116 6.15 6.62 21.85
N GLY A 117 5.57 5.59 22.48
CA GLY A 117 5.29 5.63 23.90
C GLY A 117 6.57 5.95 24.65
N ALA A 118 6.47 6.95 25.52
CA ALA A 118 7.50 7.29 26.51
C ALA A 118 7.83 6.09 27.40
#